data_AF-A0A9D1HRC0-F1
#
_entry.id   AF-A0A9D1HRC0-F1
#
_cell.length_a   1.000
_cell.length_b   1.000
_cell.length_c   1.000
_cell.angle_alpha   90.00
_cell.angle_beta   90.00
_cell.angle_gamma   90.00
#
_symmetry.space_group_name_H-M   'P 1'
#
loop_
_entity.id
_entity.type
_entity.pdbx_description
1 polymer ?
#
loop_
_entity_poly.entity_id
_entity_poly.type
_entity_poly.pdbx_seq_one_letter_code
_entity_poly.pdbx_strand_id
1 'polypeptide(L)'
;MSQRAKRKNRFADNLDNTLDNVEMILTHINNMESKRGTIEDRYINAELKNSYIDLEIAMALSAVILRKLSESQFIELKGNMRNDINTLIHSNRFEYNKRSGKIFVYSKKSTEVVDVEAFIAYGRKIIDELEAN
;
A
#
# COMPACT_ATOMS: atom_id res chain seq x y z
N MET A 1 18.12 21.46 12.44
CA MET A 1 17.14 21.04 11.39
C MET A 1 15.99 22.01 11.32
N SER A 2 15.60 22.45 10.12
CA SER A 2 14.42 23.30 9.91
C SER A 2 13.13 22.53 10.18
N GLN A 3 12.03 23.23 10.50
CA GLN A 3 10.71 22.60 10.67
C GLN A 3 10.25 21.86 9.40
N ARG A 4 10.63 22.38 8.22
CA ARG A 4 10.39 21.74 6.93
C ARG A 4 11.11 20.39 6.82
N ALA A 5 12.39 20.33 7.20
CA ALA A 5 13.17 19.09 7.19
C ALA A 5 12.63 18.05 8.19
N LYS A 6 12.26 18.47 9.41
CA LYS A 6 11.64 17.56 10.40
C LYS A 6 10.34 16.94 9.89
N ARG A 7 9.52 17.74 9.20
CA ARG A 7 8.27 17.26 8.61
C ARG A 7 8.50 16.30 7.45
N LYS A 8 9.52 16.57 6.60
CA LYS A 8 9.94 15.67 5.51
C LYS A 8 10.31 14.29 6.07
N ASN A 9 11.24 14.27 7.03
CA ASN A 9 11.73 13.02 7.62
C ASN A 9 10.60 12.23 8.27
N ARG A 10 9.72 12.89 9.04
CA ARG A 10 8.56 12.22 9.64
C ARG A 10 7.65 11.56 8.59
N PHE A 11 7.45 12.19 7.43
CA PHE A 11 6.65 11.58 6.36
C PHE A 11 7.39 10.42 5.68
N ALA A 12 8.71 10.52 5.49
CA ALA A 12 9.52 9.44 4.96
C ALA A 12 9.51 8.23 5.92
N ASP A 13 9.78 8.44 7.21
CA ASP A 13 9.75 7.40 8.24
C ASP A 13 8.37 6.73 8.30
N ASN A 14 7.29 7.53 8.26
CA ASN A 14 5.92 6.98 8.26
C ASN A 14 5.62 6.16 7.00
N LEU A 15 6.11 6.61 5.83
CA LEU A 15 5.93 5.88 4.57
C LEU A 15 6.66 4.54 4.65
N ASP A 16 7.91 4.55 5.09
CA ASP A 16 8.76 3.37 5.23
C ASP A 16 8.12 2.30 6.13
N ASN A 17 7.71 2.71 7.35
CA ASN A 17 7.00 1.84 8.28
C ASN A 17 5.70 1.28 7.72
N THR A 18 4.97 2.07 6.91
CA THR A 18 3.71 1.60 6.32
C THR A 18 3.97 0.60 5.19
N LEU A 19 5.01 0.80 4.37
CA LEU A 19 5.40 -0.14 3.32
C LEU A 19 5.93 -1.45 3.90
N ASP A 20 6.73 -1.40 4.97
CA ASP A 20 7.15 -2.59 5.73
C ASP A 20 5.93 -3.39 6.23
N ASN A 21 4.92 -2.68 6.74
CA ASN A 21 3.69 -3.31 7.19
C ASN A 21 2.93 -3.99 6.03
N VAL A 22 2.87 -3.36 4.84
CA VAL A 22 2.28 -3.98 3.64
C VAL A 22 3.01 -5.29 3.30
N GLU A 23 4.34 -5.27 3.23
CA GLU A 23 5.15 -6.46 2.92
C GLU A 23 4.96 -7.58 3.96
N MET A 24 4.89 -7.21 5.25
CA MET A 24 4.62 -8.15 6.33
C MET A 24 3.23 -8.81 6.19
N ILE A 25 2.19 -8.02 5.88
CA ILE A 25 0.83 -8.53 5.67
C ILE A 25 0.79 -9.46 4.46
N LEU A 26 1.43 -9.10 3.35
CA LEU A 26 1.52 -9.95 2.16
C LEU A 26 2.22 -11.29 2.46
N THR A 27 3.32 -11.23 3.22
CA THR A 27 4.03 -12.43 3.68
C THR A 27 3.15 -13.30 4.55
N HIS A 28 2.39 -12.70 5.48
CA HIS A 28 1.44 -13.41 6.33
C HIS A 28 0.33 -14.08 5.49
N ILE A 29 -0.27 -13.37 4.53
CA ILE A 29 -1.28 -13.92 3.60
C ILE A 29 -0.72 -15.16 2.89
N ASN A 30 0.48 -15.07 2.33
CA ASN A 30 1.13 -16.19 1.63
C ASN A 30 1.37 -17.38 2.57
N ASN A 31 1.79 -17.13 3.82
CA ASN A 31 2.00 -18.15 4.83
C ASN A 31 0.71 -18.81 5.33
N MET A 32 -0.40 -18.09 5.37
CA MET A 32 -1.70 -18.65 5.75
C MET A 32 -2.28 -19.50 4.62
N GLU A 33 -2.10 -19.06 3.38
CA GLU A 33 -2.50 -19.81 2.19
C GLU A 33 -1.71 -21.12 2.02
N SER A 34 -0.42 -21.14 2.36
CA SER A 34 0.39 -22.36 2.30
C SER A 34 -0.01 -23.43 3.34
N LYS A 35 -0.77 -23.05 4.37
CA LYS A 35 -1.31 -23.96 5.40
C LYS A 35 -2.63 -24.61 4.98
N ARG A 36 -3.21 -24.24 3.82
CA ARG A 36 -4.40 -24.93 3.29
C ARG A 36 -4.10 -26.41 3.07
N GLY A 37 -4.99 -27.27 3.55
CA GLY A 37 -4.81 -28.73 3.54
C GLY A 37 -4.26 -29.29 4.85
N THR A 38 -3.62 -28.48 5.68
CA THR A 38 -3.19 -28.87 7.05
C THR A 38 -4.17 -28.37 8.12
N ILE A 39 -4.77 -27.20 7.90
CA ILE A 39 -5.75 -26.58 8.80
C ILE A 39 -7.09 -26.49 8.06
N GLU A 40 -8.20 -26.60 8.79
CA GLU A 40 -9.53 -26.41 8.22
C GLU A 40 -9.68 -25.02 7.60
N ASP A 41 -10.25 -24.98 6.39
CA ASP A 41 -10.39 -23.76 5.59
C ASP A 41 -11.16 -22.64 6.30
N ARG A 42 -12.08 -22.95 7.22
CA ARG A 42 -12.84 -21.93 7.95
C ARG A 42 -11.94 -21.00 8.78
N TYR A 43 -10.90 -21.53 9.41
CA TYR A 43 -9.98 -20.74 10.24
C TYR A 43 -9.05 -19.91 9.36
N ILE A 44 -8.56 -20.51 8.26
CA ILE A 44 -7.74 -19.81 7.26
C ILE A 44 -8.53 -18.66 6.64
N ASN A 45 -9.77 -18.89 6.22
CA ASN A 45 -10.60 -17.88 5.59
C ASN A 45 -10.95 -16.73 6.55
N ALA A 46 -11.21 -17.03 7.82
CA ALA A 46 -11.46 -16.01 8.84
C ALA A 46 -10.23 -15.12 9.05
N GLU A 47 -9.03 -15.72 9.15
CA GLU A 47 -7.77 -14.99 9.32
C GLU A 47 -7.43 -14.15 8.09
N LEU A 48 -7.50 -14.75 6.90
CA LEU A 48 -7.23 -14.06 5.63
C LEU A 48 -8.16 -12.87 5.42
N LYS A 49 -9.42 -12.97 5.86
CA LYS A 49 -10.35 -11.84 5.78
C LYS A 49 -9.83 -10.64 6.57
N ASN A 50 -9.30 -10.85 7.77
CA ASN A 50 -8.69 -9.78 8.56
C ASN A 50 -7.44 -9.23 7.86
N SER A 51 -6.56 -10.11 7.38
CA SER A 51 -5.34 -9.70 6.67
C SER A 51 -5.63 -8.90 5.39
N TYR A 52 -6.71 -9.20 4.66
CA TYR A 52 -7.09 -8.42 3.48
C TYR A 52 -7.60 -7.02 3.85
N ILE A 53 -8.31 -6.89 4.98
CA ILE A 53 -8.72 -5.57 5.51
C ILE A 53 -7.48 -4.79 5.96
N ASP A 54 -6.55 -5.43 6.65
CA ASP A 54 -5.29 -4.80 7.08
C ASP A 54 -4.47 -4.33 5.86
N LEU A 55 -4.43 -5.14 4.79
CA LEU A 55 -3.78 -4.79 3.53
C LEU A 55 -4.43 -3.57 2.88
N GLU A 56 -5.77 -3.51 2.83
CA GLU A 56 -6.51 -2.37 2.30
C GLU A 56 -6.15 -1.08 3.06
N ILE A 57 -6.15 -1.15 4.40
CA ILE A 57 -5.83 -0.02 5.27
C ILE A 57 -4.37 0.43 5.06
N ALA A 58 -3.41 -0.50 5.06
CA ALA A 58 -1.99 -0.17 4.92
C ALA A 58 -1.66 0.44 3.55
N MET A 59 -2.23 -0.09 2.47
CA MET A 59 -2.09 0.46 1.12
C MET A 59 -2.71 1.85 1.01
N ALA A 60 -3.92 2.05 1.53
CA ALA A 60 -4.58 3.35 1.55
C ALA A 60 -3.79 4.38 2.36
N LEU A 61 -3.24 3.99 3.53
CA LEU A 61 -2.42 4.87 4.36
C LEU A 61 -1.13 5.29 3.64
N SER A 62 -0.45 4.34 2.99
CA SER A 62 0.74 4.62 2.17
C SER A 62 0.42 5.62 1.05
N ALA A 63 -0.71 5.44 0.36
CA ALA A 63 -1.17 6.35 -0.68
C ALA A 63 -1.47 7.76 -0.14
N VAL A 64 -2.10 7.88 1.04
CA VAL A 64 -2.32 9.17 1.72
C VAL A 64 -0.99 9.86 2.06
N ILE A 65 0.00 9.12 2.55
CA ILE A 65 1.32 9.68 2.89
C ILE A 65 2.00 10.22 1.63
N LEU A 66 2.04 9.44 0.53
CA LEU A 66 2.56 9.88 -0.76
C LEU A 66 1.84 11.14 -1.27
N ARG A 67 0.50 11.20 -1.14
CA ARG A 67 -0.28 12.39 -1.48
C ARG A 67 0.13 13.60 -0.64
N LYS A 68 0.33 13.42 0.67
CA LYS A 68 0.74 14.50 1.59
C LYS A 68 2.16 14.99 1.34
N LEU A 69 3.08 14.10 0.98
CA LEU A 69 4.42 14.45 0.52
C LEU A 69 4.35 15.35 -0.72
N SER A 70 3.46 15.01 -1.67
CA SER A 70 3.27 15.81 -2.88
C SER A 70 2.61 17.15 -2.62
N GLU A 71 1.54 17.20 -1.81
CA GLU A 71 0.87 18.44 -1.39
C GLU A 71 1.81 19.40 -0.65
N SER A 72 2.81 18.86 0.05
CA SER A 72 3.82 19.64 0.77
C SER A 72 5.00 20.06 -0.12
N GLN A 73 4.94 19.76 -1.43
CA GLN A 73 5.99 20.02 -2.42
C GLN A 73 7.33 19.35 -2.06
N PHE A 74 7.29 18.16 -1.47
CA PHE A 74 8.48 17.34 -1.25
C PHE A 74 8.75 16.40 -2.43
N ILE A 75 7.68 15.97 -3.12
CA ILE A 75 7.74 15.09 -4.30
C ILE A 75 6.74 15.54 -5.36
N GLU A 76 6.92 15.09 -6.60
CA GLU A 76 5.98 15.31 -7.70
C GLU A 76 5.39 13.97 -8.16
N LEU A 77 4.08 13.77 -8.00
CA LEU A 77 3.39 12.56 -8.46
C LEU A 77 3.05 12.66 -9.95
N LYS A 78 3.56 11.72 -10.76
CA LYS A 78 3.39 11.72 -12.22
C LYS A 78 2.65 10.47 -12.72
N GLY A 79 1.98 10.63 -13.86
CA GLY A 79 1.45 9.53 -14.67
C GLY A 79 0.57 8.54 -13.90
N ASN A 80 0.79 7.25 -14.15
CA ASN A 80 -0.01 6.15 -13.61
C ASN A 80 -0.01 6.10 -12.08
N MET A 81 1.11 6.41 -11.43
CA MET A 81 1.21 6.34 -9.98
C MET A 81 0.30 7.37 -9.28
N ARG A 82 0.09 8.54 -9.88
CA ARG A 82 -0.89 9.51 -9.38
C ARG A 82 -2.30 8.95 -9.42
N ASN A 83 -2.63 8.18 -10.46
CA ASN A 83 -3.92 7.51 -10.57
C ASN A 83 -4.04 6.44 -9.50
N ASP A 84 -3.08 5.51 -9.41
CA ASP A 84 -3.07 4.43 -8.41
C ASP A 84 -3.23 4.95 -6.96
N ILE A 85 -2.55 6.05 -6.61
CA ILE A 85 -2.70 6.71 -5.31
C ILE A 85 -4.14 7.21 -5.11
N ASN A 86 -4.73 7.89 -6.09
CA ASN A 86 -6.11 8.38 -5.97
C ASN A 86 -7.11 7.20 -5.92
N THR A 87 -6.85 6.14 -6.68
CA THR A 87 -7.62 4.89 -6.68
C THR A 87 -7.68 4.30 -5.29
N LEU A 88 -6.53 4.12 -4.63
CA LEU A 88 -6.45 3.54 -3.29
C LEU A 88 -7.13 4.42 -2.23
N ILE A 89 -6.96 5.74 -2.29
CA ILE A 89 -7.56 6.70 -1.33
C ILE A 89 -9.09 6.73 -1.44
N HIS A 90 -9.63 6.56 -2.66
CA HIS A 90 -11.07 6.64 -2.93
C HIS A 90 -11.71 5.27 -3.20
N SER A 91 -11.08 4.22 -2.70
CA SER A 91 -11.59 2.86 -2.82
C SER A 91 -12.92 2.70 -2.06
N ASN A 92 -13.94 2.16 -2.73
CA ASN A 92 -15.17 1.71 -2.04
C ASN A 92 -15.13 0.22 -1.75
N ARG A 93 -14.40 -0.53 -2.58
CA ARG A 93 -14.17 -1.96 -2.42
C ARG A 93 -12.77 -2.26 -2.94
N PHE A 94 -12.04 -3.03 -2.15
CA PHE A 94 -10.68 -3.46 -2.40
C PHE A 94 -10.64 -4.98 -2.46
N GLU A 95 -10.09 -5.54 -3.53
CA GLU A 95 -9.93 -6.99 -3.67
C GLU A 95 -8.51 -7.32 -4.09
N TYR A 96 -7.77 -7.96 -3.19
CA TYR A 96 -6.44 -8.46 -3.51
C TYR A 96 -6.51 -9.82 -4.21
N ASN A 97 -5.97 -9.88 -5.42
CA ASN A 97 -5.78 -11.11 -6.16
C ASN A 97 -4.35 -11.61 -5.99
N LYS A 98 -4.19 -12.60 -5.10
CA LYS A 98 -2.89 -13.23 -4.82
C LYS A 98 -2.20 -13.85 -6.04
N ARG A 99 -2.95 -14.33 -7.03
CA ARG A 99 -2.35 -14.99 -8.21
C ARG A 99 -1.65 -13.99 -9.12
N SER A 100 -2.19 -12.79 -9.21
CA SER A 100 -1.61 -11.72 -10.03
C SER A 100 -0.79 -10.72 -9.24
N GLY A 101 -0.85 -10.70 -7.91
CA GLY A 101 -0.23 -9.65 -7.09
C GLY A 101 -0.89 -8.29 -7.27
N LYS A 102 -2.16 -8.26 -7.70
CA LYS A 102 -2.88 -7.03 -8.07
C LYS A 102 -4.07 -6.80 -7.17
N ILE A 103 -4.35 -5.53 -6.93
CA ILE A 103 -5.55 -5.08 -6.25
C ILE A 103 -6.54 -4.58 -7.30
N PHE A 104 -7.76 -5.08 -7.23
CA PHE A 104 -8.89 -4.54 -7.97
C PHE A 104 -9.63 -3.57 -7.04
N VAL A 105 -9.66 -2.31 -7.44
CA VAL A 105 -10.37 -1.27 -6.71
C VAL A 105 -11.60 -0.87 -7.49
N TYR A 106 -12.76 -0.94 -6.82
CA TYR A 106 -14.03 -0.60 -7.43
C TYR A 106 -14.49 0.77 -6.93
N SER A 107 -14.69 1.70 -7.86
CA SER A 107 -15.35 2.96 -7.62
C SER A 107 -16.82 2.88 -8.11
N LYS A 108 -17.61 3.93 -7.89
CA LYS A 108 -18.97 4.00 -8.46
C LYS A 108 -18.98 4.03 -10.00
N LYS A 109 -17.84 4.33 -10.65
CA LYS A 109 -17.76 4.60 -12.10
C LYS A 109 -16.80 3.68 -12.85
N SER A 110 -15.85 3.06 -12.17
CA SER A 110 -14.74 2.31 -12.79
C SER A 110 -14.25 1.18 -11.90
N THR A 111 -13.64 0.18 -12.52
CA THR A 111 -12.73 -0.77 -11.87
C THR A 111 -11.32 -0.42 -12.29
N GLU A 112 -10.46 -0.19 -11.31
CA GLU A 112 -9.06 0.17 -11.52
C GLU A 112 -8.19 -0.93 -10.91
N VAL A 113 -7.00 -1.11 -11.48
CA VAL A 113 -6.11 -2.21 -11.11
C VAL A 113 -4.79 -1.61 -10.67
N VAL A 114 -4.41 -1.88 -9.42
CA VAL A 114 -3.15 -1.43 -8.84
C VAL A 114 -2.23 -2.64 -8.68
N ASP A 115 -1.02 -2.52 -9.18
CA ASP A 115 0.03 -3.52 -8.99
C ASP A 115 0.76 -3.25 -7.66
N VAL A 116 0.71 -4.23 -6.75
CA VAL A 116 1.19 -4.04 -5.37
C VAL A 116 2.71 -3.89 -5.33
N GLU A 117 3.43 -4.70 -6.10
CA GLU A 117 4.88 -4.68 -6.15
C GLU A 117 5.38 -3.38 -6.77
N ALA A 118 4.75 -2.94 -7.86
CA ALA A 118 5.08 -1.66 -8.48
C ALA A 118 4.80 -0.47 -7.55
N PHE A 119 3.72 -0.52 -6.77
CA PHE A 119 3.39 0.51 -5.79
C PHE A 119 4.41 0.58 -4.65
N ILE A 120 4.79 -0.58 -4.09
CA ILE A 120 5.80 -0.66 -3.03
C ILE A 120 7.15 -0.15 -3.55
N ALA A 121 7.59 -0.62 -4.73
CA ALA A 121 8.85 -0.22 -5.34
C ALA A 121 8.90 1.30 -5.58
N TYR A 122 7.80 1.90 -6.00
CA TYR A 122 7.70 3.35 -6.11
C TYR A 122 7.84 4.05 -4.76
N GLY A 123 7.16 3.56 -3.73
CA GLY A 123 7.26 4.08 -2.37
C GLY A 123 8.70 4.07 -1.84
N ARG A 124 9.42 2.95 -2.01
CA ARG A 124 10.83 2.82 -1.62
C ARG A 124 11.73 3.78 -2.38
N LYS A 125 11.55 3.88 -3.70
CA LYS A 125 12.28 4.85 -4.53
C LYS A 125 12.10 6.28 -4.02
N ILE A 126 10.89 6.66 -3.62
CA ILE A 126 10.63 7.99 -3.05
C ILE A 126 11.37 8.19 -1.74
N ILE A 127 11.45 7.17 -0.88
CA ILE A 127 12.21 7.25 0.38
C ILE A 127 13.70 7.48 0.07
N ASP A 128 14.29 6.70 -0.83
CA ASP A 128 15.69 6.86 -1.24
C ASP A 128 15.97 8.28 -1.79
N GLU A 129 15.07 8.80 -2.64
CA GLU A 129 15.17 10.15 -3.18
C GLU A 129 15.05 11.24 -2.09
N LEU A 130 14.26 10.98 -1.05
CA LEU A 130 14.13 11.89 0.09
C LEU A 130 15.34 11.84 1.01
N GLU A 131 16.04 10.71 1.13
CA GLU A 131 17.25 10.59 1.96
C GLU A 131 18.50 11.16 1.27
N ALA A 132 18.57 11.08 -0.06
CA ALA A 132 19.68 11.60 -0.85
C ALA A 132 19.74 13.14 -0.92
N ASN A 133 18.66 13.84 -0.53
CA ASN A 133 18.48 15.30 -0.63
C ASN A 133 18.34 15.99 0.74
#